data_AF-A0A953QX97-F1
#
_entry.id   AF-A0A953QX97-F1
#
_cell.length_a   1.000
_cell.length_b   1.000
_cell.length_c   1.000
_cell.angle_alpha   90.00
_cell.angle_beta   90.00
_cell.angle_gamma   90.00
#
_symmetry.space_group_name_H-M   'P 1'
#
loop_
_entity.id
_entity.type
_entity.pdbx_description
1 polymer ?
#
loop_
_entity_poly.entity_id
_entity_poly.type
_entity_poly.pdbx_seq_one_letter_code
_entity_poly.pdbx_strand_id
1 'polypeptide(L)' 'SSWMNQVEIWFSKLQREVIDRGIFTSVADLRRKILRYIRLYGKSAKPFRWKYSDPRRRIQSW' A
#
# COMPACT_ATOMS: atom_id res chain seq x y z
N SER A 1 -3.12 -14.22 8.25
CA SER A 1 -2.15 -13.25 7.72
C SER A 1 -2.85 -11.93 7.38
N SER A 2 -2.92 -10.98 8.31
CA SER A 2 -3.63 -9.69 8.10
C SER A 2 -2.70 -8.55 7.65
N TRP A 3 -1.40 -8.64 7.95
CA TRP A 3 -0.42 -7.58 7.69
C TRP A 3 0.01 -7.47 6.23
N MET A 4 0.42 -8.59 5.62
CA MET A 4 0.85 -8.63 4.21
C MET A 4 -0.23 -8.09 3.27
N ASN A 5 -1.48 -8.45 3.52
CA ASN A 5 -2.62 -7.99 2.76
C ASN A 5 -2.78 -6.45 2.78
N GLN A 6 -2.47 -5.77 3.89
CA GLN A 6 -2.56 -4.30 3.95
C GLN A 6 -1.43 -3.62 3.16
N VAL A 7 -0.23 -4.20 3.20
CA VAL A 7 0.92 -3.72 2.44
C VAL A 7 0.65 -3.86 0.93
N GLU A 8 0.13 -5.01 0.50
CA GLU A 8 -0.25 -5.27 -0.89
C GLU A 8 -1.33 -4.31 -1.40
N ILE A 9 -2.36 -4.03 -0.58
CA ILE A 9 -3.41 -3.06 -0.91
C ILE A 9 -2.82 -1.65 -1.07
N TRP A 10 -1.88 -1.26 -0.21
CA TRP A 10 -1.24 0.05 -0.30
C TRP A 10 -0.41 0.17 -1.58
N PHE A 11 0.39 -0.84 -1.93
CA PHE A 11 1.15 -0.85 -3.18
C PHE A 11 0.26 -0.86 -4.42
N SER A 12 -0.88 -1.54 -4.38
CA SER A 12 -1.88 -1.53 -5.45
C SER A 12 -2.43 -0.11 -5.70
N LYS A 13 -2.61 0.69 -4.64
CA LYS A 13 -3.00 2.10 -4.78
C LYS A 13 -1.88 2.95 -5.39
N LEU A 14 -0.65 2.80 -4.88
CA LEU A 14 0.51 3.49 -5.43
C LEU A 14 0.68 3.23 -6.93
N GLN A 15 0.52 1.99 -7.35
CA GLN A 15 0.62 1.61 -8.76
C GLN A 15 -0.45 2.33 -9.60
N ARG A 16 -1.73 2.22 -9.23
CA ARG A 16 -2.84 2.82 -10.00
C ARG A 16 -2.79 4.35 -10.06
N GLU A 17 -2.38 4.99 -8.97
CA GLU A 17 -2.46 6.45 -8.83
C GLU A 17 -1.18 7.16 -9.30
N VAL A 18 -0.01 6.54 -9.16
CA VAL A 18 1.28 7.15 -9.51
C VAL A 18 1.90 6.51 -10.73
N ILE A 19 1.94 5.18 -10.82
CA ILE A 19 2.70 4.48 -11.86
C ILE A 19 1.92 4.38 -13.16
N ASP A 20 0.70 3.83 -13.14
CA ASP A 20 -0.10 3.54 -14.35
C ASP A 20 -0.52 4.81 -15.10
N ARG A 21 -0.60 5.95 -14.40
CA ARG A 21 -1.02 7.25 -14.94
C ARG A 21 0.12 8.28 -14.97
N GLY A 22 1.32 7.89 -14.55
CA GLY A 22 2.45 8.79 -14.40
C GLY A 22 3.26 8.92 -15.69
N ILE A 23 3.50 10.15 -16.12
CA ILE A 23 4.52 10.45 -17.12
C ILE A 23 5.81 10.77 -16.37
N PHE A 24 6.93 10.12 -16.69
CA PHE A 24 8.21 10.32 -16.02
C PHE A 24 9.30 10.65 -17.03
N THR A 25 10.02 11.74 -16.81
CA THR A 25 11.11 12.17 -17.70
C THR A 25 12.48 11.61 -17.27
N SER A 26 12.57 11.09 -16.04
CA SER A 26 13.77 10.46 -15.48
C SER A 26 13.43 9.64 -14.24
N VAL A 27 14.38 8.79 -13.81
CA VAL A 27 14.29 8.06 -12.53
C VAL A 27 14.21 9.02 -11.34
N ALA A 28 14.90 10.16 -11.40
CA ALA A 28 14.83 11.20 -10.37
C ALA A 28 13.42 11.81 -10.27
N ASP A 29 12.74 12.00 -11.40
CA ASP A 29 11.36 12.48 -11.43
C ASP A 29 10.36 11.46 -10.86
N LEU A 30 10.52 10.18 -11.21
CA LEU A 30 9.77 9.08 -10.61
C LEU A 30 9.91 9.07 -9.08
N ARG A 31 11.15 9.11 -8.57
CA ARG A 31 11.43 9.16 -7.13
C ARG A 31 10.74 10.33 -6.45
N ARG A 32 10.81 11.52 -7.07
CA ARG A 32 10.18 12.74 -6.54
C ARG A 32 8.67 12.59 -6.44
N LYS A 33 8.03 12.03 -7.47
CA LYS A 33 6.57 11.82 -7.51
C LYS A 33 6.11 10.78 -6.49
N ILE A 34 6.82 9.68 -6.33
CA ILE A 34 6.55 8.68 -5.29
C ILE A 34 6.65 9.30 -3.89
N LEU A 35 7.73 10.04 -3.60
CA LEU A 35 7.89 10.70 -2.30
C LEU A 35 6.80 11.74 -2.02
N ARG A 36 6.39 12.49 -3.05
CA ARG A 36 5.27 13.43 -2.95
C ARG A 36 3.97 12.69 -2.62
N TYR A 37 3.71 11.57 -3.30
CA TYR A 37 2.54 10.74 -3.03
C TYR A 37 2.51 10.23 -1.59
N ILE A 38 3.62 9.69 -1.09
CA ILE A 38 3.74 9.21 0.30
C ILE A 38 3.41 10.34 1.29
N ARG A 39 3.97 11.55 1.07
CA ARG A 39 3.69 12.71 1.94
C ARG A 39 2.21 13.13 1.91
N LEU A 40 1.58 13.10 0.75
CA LEU A 40 0.16 13.45 0.61
C LEU A 40 -0.73 12.39 1.23
N TYR A 41 -0.45 11.11 0.97
CA TYR A 41 -1.15 9.99 1.57
C TYR A 41 -1.06 10.03 3.10
N GLY A 42 0.12 10.34 3.65
CA GLY A 42 0.34 10.46 5.09
C GLY A 42 -0.48 11.56 5.79
N LYS A 43 -0.97 12.58 5.07
CA LYS A 43 -1.82 13.62 5.66
C LYS A 43 -3.24 13.15 5.93
N SER A 44 -3.75 12.21 5.15
CA SER A 44 -5.13 11.68 5.26
C SER A 44 -5.17 10.23 5.74
N ALA A 45 -4.02 9.57 5.83
CA ALA A 45 -3.91 8.20 6.30
C ALA A 45 -4.36 8.10 7.76
N LYS A 46 -5.31 7.19 8.02
CA LYS A 46 -5.70 6.83 9.37
C LYS A 46 -4.83 5.66 9.84
N PRO A 47 -4.35 5.67 11.10
CA PRO A 47 -3.63 4.54 11.67
C PRO A 47 -4.49 3.28 11.56
N PHE A 48 -3.95 2.24 10.92
CA PHE A 48 -4.62 0.95 10.85
C PHE A 48 -4.51 0.24 12.20
N ARG A 49 -5.65 -0.22 12.76
CA ARG A 49 -5.62 -1.10 13.92
C ARG A 49 -5.33 -2.52 13.46
N TRP A 50 -4.13 -3.00 13.75
CA TRP A 50 -3.71 -4.36 13.46
C TRP A 50 -4.61 -5.37 14.17
N LYS A 51 -5.41 -6.11 13.40
CA LYS A 51 -6.11 -7.29 13.89
C LYS A 51 -5.35 -8.52 13.43
N TYR A 52 -4.56 -9.10 14.32
CA TYR A 52 -3.95 -10.38 14.07
C TYR A 52 -5.03 -11.47 14.14
N SER A 53 -5.44 -11.98 12.98
CA SER A 53 -6.24 -13.20 12.90
C SER A 53 -5.30 -14.39 12.84
N ASP A 54 -5.34 -15.23 13.88
CA ASP A 54 -4.60 -16.49 13.96
C ASP A 54 -4.93 -17.36 12.71
N PRO A 55 -3.95 -17.64 11.84
CA PRO A 55 -4.15 -18.46 10.65
C PRO A 55 -4.67 -19.86 10.96
N ARG A 56 -4.41 -20.41 12.15
CA ARG A 56 -4.86 -21.74 12.57
C ARG A 56 -6.38 -21.82 12.74
N ARG A 57 -7.05 -20.69 13.02
CA ARG A 57 -8.51 -20.61 13.10
C ARG A 57 -9.22 -20.67 11.74
N ARG A 58 -8.51 -20.55 10.62
CA ARG A 58 -9.09 -20.70 9.26
C ARG A 58 -9.18 -22.16 8.81
N ILE A 59 -8.46 -23.07 9.44
CA ILE A 59 -8.54 -24.50 9.17
C ILE A 59 -9.61 -25.06 10.11
N GLN A 60 -10.89 -24.80 9.80
CA GLN A 60 -11.94 -25.68 10.29
C GLN A 60 -11.95 -26.90 9.38
N SER A 61 -11.50 -28.02 9.96
CA SER A 61 -11.59 -29.37 9.44
C SER A 61 -13.04 -29.69 9.04
N TRP A 62 -13.21 -30.13 7.79
CA TRP A 62 -14.26 -31.08 7.42
C TRP A 62 -13.64 -32.47 7.47
#